data_AF-A0A6L7S7G9-F1
#
_entry.id   AF-A0A6L7S7G9-F1
#
_cell.length_a   1.000
_cell.length_b   1.000
_cell.length_c   1.000
_cell.angle_alpha   90.00
_cell.angle_beta   90.00
_cell.angle_gamma   90.00
#
_symmetry.space_group_name_H-M   'P 1'
#
loop_
_entity.id
_entity.type
_entity.pdbx_description
1 polymer ?
#
loop_
_entity_poly.entity_id
_entity_poly.type
_entity_poly.pdbx_seq_one_letter_code
_entity_poly.pdbx_strand_id
1 'polypeptide(L)'
;MAPPAKGRQVRKVVCRAALRKRRDMVRFKSRRHAAPCAPAAVTLQAGLPRPRPPRLFKDKGQCSADELEQAIRAGVEETTGWLGGRLAPYVQWHEFEGLLFSDVSAFKNLPDIPPQAIQALRDIRSAFETPEHINDNRKTAPSKRIEEEVPRYRKRVHGPLIAETAGLETMRAACPRFSAWLACLESMQHRIEP
;
A
#
# COMPACT_ATOMS: atom_id res chain seq x y z
N MET A 1 8.98 -22.84 -20.39
CA MET A 1 9.34 -21.49 -20.90
C MET A 1 8.71 -20.46 -19.98
N ALA A 2 9.49 -19.86 -19.07
CA ALA A 2 8.97 -18.86 -18.13
C ALA A 2 8.61 -17.58 -18.88
N PRO A 3 7.45 -16.94 -18.63
CA PRO A 3 7.07 -15.71 -19.31
C PRO A 3 8.00 -14.55 -18.90
N PRO A 4 8.25 -13.57 -19.78
CA PRO A 4 9.11 -12.43 -19.46
C PRO A 4 8.51 -11.61 -18.32
N ALA A 5 9.33 -11.30 -17.31
CA ALA A 5 8.97 -10.40 -16.22
C ALA A 5 8.68 -9.00 -16.78
N LYS A 6 7.39 -8.69 -16.95
CA LYS A 6 6.91 -7.38 -17.41
C LYS A 6 6.61 -6.46 -16.24
N GLY A 7 6.80 -5.17 -16.50
CA GLY A 7 6.98 -4.14 -15.50
C GLY A 7 5.93 -4.03 -14.39
N ARG A 8 6.43 -3.88 -13.16
CA ARG A 8 5.64 -3.75 -11.93
C ARG A 8 5.03 -2.35 -11.85
N GLN A 9 3.71 -2.25 -11.68
CA GLN A 9 3.03 -0.98 -11.52
C GLN A 9 2.80 -0.68 -10.04
N VAL A 10 3.38 0.41 -9.52
CA VAL A 10 3.06 0.89 -8.17
C VAL A 10 1.63 1.41 -8.14
N ARG A 11 0.77 0.79 -7.32
CA ARG A 11 -0.61 1.26 -7.12
C ARG A 11 -0.75 2.27 -5.99
N LYS A 12 0.12 2.23 -4.97
CA LYS A 12 0.04 3.13 -3.82
C LYS A 12 1.42 3.38 -3.20
N VAL A 13 1.73 4.66 -2.98
CA VAL A 13 2.87 5.10 -2.17
C VAL A 13 2.31 5.67 -0.87
N VAL A 14 2.79 5.20 0.28
CA VAL A 14 2.42 5.77 1.58
C VAL A 14 3.61 6.53 2.13
N CYS A 15 3.43 7.83 2.35
CA CYS A 15 4.40 8.71 2.98
C CYS A 15 3.79 9.26 4.27
N ARG A 16 4.38 8.96 5.43
CA ARG A 16 4.05 9.62 6.69
C ARG A 16 5.22 10.51 7.09
N ALA A 17 4.94 11.78 7.31
CA ALA A 17 5.86 12.75 7.89
C ALA A 17 5.40 13.07 9.31
N ALA A 18 6.32 13.02 10.28
CA ALA A 18 6.01 13.45 11.64
C ALA A 18 6.04 14.99 11.74
N LEU A 19 4.85 15.59 11.75
CA LEU A 19 4.65 17.03 11.89
C LEU A 19 4.28 17.34 13.35
N ARG A 20 5.09 18.12 14.07
CA ARG A 20 4.71 18.70 15.37
C ARG A 20 3.71 19.85 15.12
N LYS A 21 2.62 19.86 15.91
CA LYS A 21 1.50 20.83 15.87
C LYS A 21 1.94 22.26 15.50
N ARG A 22 1.50 22.75 14.35
CA ARG A 22 1.01 24.14 14.19
C ARG A 22 -0.30 24.10 13.43
N ARG A 23 -1.23 24.96 13.86
CA ARG A 23 -2.62 25.07 13.43
C ARG A 23 -2.73 25.29 11.92
N ASP A 24 -2.92 24.24 11.14
CA ASP A 24 -3.46 24.36 9.78
C ASP A 24 -4.49 23.24 9.58
N MET A 25 -5.76 23.63 9.71
CA MET A 25 -6.91 22.76 9.57
C MET A 25 -7.12 22.44 8.08
N VAL A 26 -6.65 21.28 7.62
CA VAL A 26 -6.83 20.84 6.23
C VAL A 26 -8.28 20.39 6.03
N ARG A 27 -9.09 21.25 5.39
CA ARG A 27 -10.43 20.88 4.90
C ARG A 27 -10.31 20.24 3.52
N PHE A 28 -10.70 18.97 3.42
CA PHE A 28 -10.75 18.21 2.18
C PHE A 28 -11.98 18.60 1.35
N LYS A 29 -11.80 19.03 0.10
CA LYS A 29 -12.88 19.06 -0.90
C LYS A 29 -12.43 18.27 -2.13
N SER A 30 -13.13 17.19 -2.44
CA SER A 30 -12.95 16.49 -3.72
C SER A 30 -13.54 17.36 -4.83
N ARG A 31 -12.74 17.78 -5.80
CA ARG A 31 -13.27 18.18 -7.11
C ARG A 31 -12.80 17.17 -8.15
N ARG A 32 -13.76 16.62 -8.88
CA ARG A 32 -13.52 15.79 -10.07
C ARG A 32 -12.97 16.72 -11.17
N HIS A 33 -11.85 16.34 -11.78
CA HIS A 33 -11.49 16.84 -13.10
C HIS A 33 -11.26 15.65 -14.03
N ALA A 34 -11.85 15.76 -15.21
CA ALA A 34 -11.77 14.82 -16.30
C ALA A 34 -10.46 15.00 -17.05
N ALA A 35 -9.62 13.97 -17.09
CA ALA A 35 -8.60 13.76 -18.12
C ALA A 35 -8.21 12.27 -18.15
N PRO A 36 -8.08 11.64 -19.33
CA PRO A 36 -7.74 10.24 -19.44
C PRO A 36 -6.24 10.03 -19.26
N CYS A 37 -5.87 9.00 -18.49
CA CYS A 37 -4.50 8.48 -18.35
C CYS A 37 -3.51 9.33 -17.52
N ALA A 38 -3.72 9.37 -16.20
CA ALA A 38 -2.64 9.60 -15.23
C ALA A 38 -2.85 8.63 -14.05
N PRO A 39 -1.88 7.76 -13.69
CA PRO A 39 -1.93 7.10 -12.39
C PRO A 39 -1.73 8.18 -11.32
N ALA A 40 -2.59 8.15 -10.31
CA ALA A 40 -2.67 9.15 -9.25
C ALA A 40 -1.28 9.37 -8.60
N ALA A 41 -0.68 10.52 -8.88
CA ALA A 41 0.42 11.03 -8.10
C ALA A 41 -0.09 11.27 -6.67
N VAL A 42 0.62 10.74 -5.69
CA VAL A 42 0.47 11.16 -4.29
C VAL A 42 0.97 12.59 -4.21
N THR A 43 0.07 13.55 -4.40
CA THR A 43 0.37 14.97 -4.25
C THR A 43 0.45 15.28 -2.76
N LEU A 44 1.67 15.39 -2.22
CA LEU A 44 1.93 15.98 -0.92
C LEU A 44 1.68 17.49 -1.03
N GLN A 45 0.44 17.94 -0.93
CA GLN A 45 0.11 19.37 -0.99
C GLN A 45 0.15 19.97 0.43
N ALA A 46 1.32 19.91 1.07
CA ALA A 46 1.70 20.95 2.01
C ALA A 46 1.99 22.20 1.17
N GLY A 47 1.67 23.41 1.64
CA GLY A 47 1.90 24.68 0.95
C GLY A 47 3.37 25.05 0.69
N LEU A 48 4.23 24.05 0.51
CA LEU A 48 5.60 24.16 0.04
C LEU A 48 5.60 24.33 -1.49
N PRO A 49 6.63 25.01 -2.05
CA PRO A 49 6.79 25.11 -3.50
C PRO A 49 6.64 23.73 -4.11
N ARG A 50 5.81 23.62 -5.17
CA ARG A 50 5.50 22.34 -5.82
C ARG A 50 6.82 21.64 -6.12
N PRO A 51 7.18 20.54 -5.43
CA PRO A 51 8.26 19.71 -5.89
C PRO A 51 7.87 19.34 -7.31
N ARG A 52 8.70 19.63 -8.32
CA ARG A 52 8.59 18.82 -9.53
C ARG A 52 8.90 17.42 -9.02
N PRO A 53 7.96 16.45 -9.08
CA PRO A 53 8.35 15.10 -8.75
C PRO A 53 9.59 14.81 -9.62
N PRO A 54 10.66 14.23 -9.06
CA PRO A 54 11.70 13.65 -9.91
C PRO A 54 10.99 12.86 -11.00
N ARG A 55 11.54 12.80 -12.22
CA ARG A 55 10.94 12.03 -13.33
C ARG A 55 10.98 10.52 -12.99
N LEU A 56 10.24 10.09 -11.96
CA LEU A 56 10.38 8.86 -11.19
C LEU A 56 9.73 7.67 -11.88
N PHE A 57 9.03 7.89 -13.00
CA PHE A 57 8.12 6.89 -13.55
C PHE A 57 8.19 6.79 -15.08
N LYS A 58 9.35 7.03 -15.68
CA LYS A 58 9.54 6.78 -17.12
C LYS A 58 9.84 5.31 -17.42
N ASP A 59 10.57 4.61 -16.54
CA ASP A 59 10.95 3.21 -16.76
C ASP A 59 10.14 2.27 -15.85
N LYS A 60 8.87 2.09 -16.23
CA LYS A 60 7.79 1.43 -15.47
C LYS A 60 7.94 -0.08 -15.27
N GLY A 61 9.16 -0.63 -15.34
CA GLY A 61 9.31 -2.07 -15.25
C GLY A 61 10.60 -2.66 -14.72
N GLN A 62 11.55 -1.85 -14.26
CA GLN A 62 12.85 -2.36 -13.80
C GLN A 62 13.16 -2.00 -12.34
N CYS A 63 12.48 -1.03 -11.75
CA CYS A 63 12.75 -0.64 -10.36
C CYS A 63 12.07 -1.61 -9.37
N SER A 64 12.85 -2.07 -8.40
CA SER A 64 12.41 -2.68 -7.15
C SER A 64 11.69 -1.65 -6.25
N ALA A 65 10.96 -2.13 -5.23
CA ALA A 65 10.27 -1.21 -4.32
C ALA A 65 11.28 -0.42 -3.50
N ASP A 66 12.42 -1.03 -3.16
CA ASP A 66 13.49 -0.38 -2.40
C ASP A 66 14.11 0.77 -3.20
N GLU A 67 14.37 0.58 -4.50
CA GLU A 67 14.86 1.65 -5.38
C GLU A 67 13.86 2.81 -5.48
N LEU A 68 12.55 2.50 -5.55
CA LEU A 68 11.52 3.54 -5.58
C LEU A 68 11.40 4.27 -4.24
N GLU A 69 11.45 3.57 -3.12
CA GLU A 69 11.45 4.14 -1.78
C GLU A 69 12.67 5.05 -1.57
N GLN A 70 13.86 4.62 -2.01
CA GLN A 70 15.08 5.43 -1.99
C GLN A 70 14.95 6.68 -2.87
N ALA A 71 14.44 6.55 -4.09
CA ALA A 71 14.25 7.68 -4.99
C ALA A 71 13.22 8.69 -4.46
N ILE A 72 12.15 8.21 -3.81
CA ILE A 72 11.19 9.08 -3.10
C ILE A 72 11.89 9.82 -1.96
N ARG A 73 12.71 9.12 -1.15
CA ARG A 73 13.45 9.74 -0.05
C ARG A 73 14.41 10.82 -0.57
N ALA A 74 15.20 10.52 -1.59
CA ALA A 74 16.15 11.46 -2.18
C ALA A 74 15.44 12.70 -2.74
N GLY A 75 14.34 12.52 -3.48
CA GLY A 75 13.59 13.66 -4.05
C GLY A 75 12.93 14.55 -2.99
N VAL A 76 12.45 13.96 -1.89
CA VAL A 76 11.91 14.74 -0.76
C VAL A 76 13.01 15.50 -0.03
N GLU A 77 14.17 14.86 0.21
CA GLU A 77 15.32 15.51 0.84
C GLU A 77 15.83 16.69 -0.01
N GLU A 78 15.99 16.50 -1.31
CA GLU A 78 16.40 17.56 -2.24
C GLU A 78 15.43 18.76 -2.21
N THR A 79 14.12 18.50 -2.11
CA THR A 79 13.12 19.57 -2.16
C THR A 79 12.95 20.29 -0.81
N THR A 80 13.05 19.56 0.30
CA THR A 80 12.63 20.07 1.61
C THR A 80 13.77 20.22 2.61
N GLY A 81 14.90 19.51 2.44
CA GLY A 81 16.11 19.59 3.27
C GLY A 81 16.00 19.12 4.72
N TRP A 82 14.83 19.23 5.37
CA TRP A 82 14.64 18.86 6.78
C TRP A 82 13.70 17.67 6.97
N LEU A 83 13.06 17.18 5.90
CA LEU A 83 12.02 16.15 5.97
C LEU A 83 12.54 14.74 5.72
N GLY A 84 13.70 14.53 5.08
CA GLY A 84 14.15 13.19 4.70
C GLY A 84 14.43 12.30 5.91
N GLY A 85 14.97 12.87 7.00
CA GLY A 85 15.11 12.18 8.29
C GLY A 85 13.78 11.90 9.01
N ARG A 86 12.68 12.50 8.53
CA ARG A 86 11.32 12.35 9.07
C ARG A 86 10.37 11.63 8.10
N LEU A 87 10.91 11.00 7.07
CA LEU A 87 10.16 10.27 6.06
C LEU A 87 10.55 8.78 6.02
N ALA A 88 9.56 7.91 6.22
CA ALA A 88 9.64 6.48 5.92
C ALA A 88 8.75 6.17 4.72
N PRO A 89 9.27 6.28 3.48
CA PRO A 89 8.51 5.90 2.31
C PRO A 89 8.29 4.39 2.30
N TYR A 90 7.08 3.97 1.93
CA TYR A 90 6.74 2.57 1.72
C TYR A 90 5.93 2.41 0.44
N VAL A 91 6.40 1.50 -0.41
CA VAL A 91 5.77 1.13 -1.66
C VAL A 91 5.10 -0.23 -1.47
N GLN A 92 3.77 -0.19 -1.36
CA GLN A 92 2.96 -1.39 -1.50
C GLN A 92 2.75 -1.63 -3.00
N TRP A 93 3.38 -2.67 -3.53
CA TRP A 93 3.24 -3.04 -4.94
C TRP A 93 1.79 -3.29 -5.33
N HIS A 94 1.12 -4.14 -4.55
CA HIS A 94 -0.25 -4.56 -4.82
C HIS A 94 -1.27 -3.76 -4.01
N GLU A 95 -2.54 -4.12 -4.16
CA GLU A 95 -3.62 -3.47 -3.43
C GLU A 95 -3.54 -3.81 -1.93
N PHE A 96 -4.18 -2.99 -1.10
CA PHE A 96 -4.27 -3.22 0.35
C PHE A 96 -4.80 -4.63 0.68
N GLU A 97 -5.71 -5.12 -0.16
CA GLU A 97 -6.31 -6.44 -0.12
C GLU A 97 -5.29 -7.59 -0.14
N GLY A 98 -4.08 -7.37 -0.67
CA GLY A 98 -3.00 -8.36 -0.58
C GLY A 98 -2.62 -8.66 0.88
N LEU A 99 -2.62 -7.65 1.75
CA LEU A 99 -2.33 -7.83 3.17
C LEU A 99 -3.42 -8.63 3.90
N LEU A 100 -4.65 -8.64 3.40
CA LEU A 100 -5.76 -9.39 4.01
C LEU A 100 -5.57 -10.90 3.90
N PHE A 101 -4.74 -11.37 2.96
CA PHE A 101 -4.37 -12.78 2.86
C PHE A 101 -3.34 -13.21 3.91
N SER A 102 -2.92 -12.33 4.83
CA SER A 102 -2.15 -12.71 6.03
C SER A 102 -2.93 -13.66 6.93
N ASP A 103 -4.25 -13.49 6.99
CA ASP A 103 -5.16 -14.44 7.65
C ASP A 103 -6.46 -14.57 6.85
N VAL A 104 -6.56 -15.63 6.07
CA VAL A 104 -7.78 -15.94 5.32
C VAL A 104 -8.95 -16.31 6.23
N SER A 105 -8.69 -16.78 7.46
CA SER A 105 -9.77 -17.14 8.40
C SER A 105 -10.53 -15.91 8.89
N ALA A 106 -9.91 -14.73 8.88
CA ALA A 106 -10.54 -13.45 9.23
C ALA A 106 -11.75 -13.11 8.34
N PHE A 107 -11.82 -13.66 7.12
CA PHE A 107 -12.96 -13.48 6.22
C PHE A 107 -14.24 -14.16 6.73
N LYS A 108 -14.13 -15.15 7.63
CA LYS A 108 -15.29 -15.88 8.19
C LYS A 108 -16.25 -14.98 8.95
N ASN A 109 -15.77 -13.84 9.45
CA ASN A 109 -16.57 -12.87 10.20
C ASN A 109 -17.41 -11.98 9.29
N LEU A 110 -17.22 -12.05 7.97
CA LEU A 110 -18.09 -11.34 7.03
C LEU A 110 -19.45 -12.02 6.93
N PRO A 111 -20.55 -11.24 6.90
CA PRO A 111 -21.87 -11.80 6.65
C PRO A 111 -21.94 -12.40 5.23
N ASP A 112 -22.74 -13.45 5.09
CA ASP A 112 -23.02 -14.13 3.81
C ASP A 112 -21.77 -14.68 3.08
N ILE A 113 -20.67 -14.99 3.78
CA ILE A 113 -19.52 -15.61 3.13
C ILE A 113 -19.81 -17.08 2.78
N PRO A 114 -19.66 -17.49 1.51
CA PRO A 114 -19.84 -18.89 1.14
C PRO A 114 -18.81 -19.78 1.85
N PRO A 115 -19.20 -20.95 2.40
CA PRO A 115 -18.25 -21.85 3.07
C PRO A 115 -17.04 -22.21 2.20
N GLN A 116 -17.25 -22.39 0.90
CA GLN A 116 -16.21 -22.70 -0.09
C GLN A 116 -15.24 -21.52 -0.35
N ALA A 117 -15.66 -20.28 -0.13
CA ALA A 117 -14.84 -19.10 -0.42
C ALA A 117 -13.58 -19.05 0.44
N ILE A 118 -13.70 -19.45 1.71
CA ILE A 118 -12.54 -19.51 2.63
C ILE A 118 -11.49 -20.50 2.12
N GLN A 119 -11.92 -21.66 1.62
CA GLN A 119 -10.99 -22.65 1.11
C GLN A 119 -10.32 -22.16 -0.18
N ALA A 120 -11.08 -21.59 -1.11
CA ALA A 120 -10.53 -21.02 -2.33
C ALA A 120 -9.52 -19.89 -2.06
N LEU A 121 -9.82 -18.99 -1.12
CA LEU A 121 -8.90 -17.93 -0.69
C LEU A 121 -7.62 -18.49 -0.03
N ARG A 122 -7.72 -19.61 0.69
CA ARG A 122 -6.54 -20.31 1.25
C ARG A 122 -5.68 -20.92 0.15
N ASP A 123 -6.31 -21.57 -0.83
CA ASP A 123 -5.63 -22.16 -1.97
C ASP A 123 -4.88 -21.07 -2.76
N ILE A 124 -5.54 -19.93 -3.00
CA ILE A 124 -4.91 -18.73 -3.57
C ILE A 124 -3.70 -18.28 -2.76
N ARG A 125 -3.84 -18.13 -1.42
CA ARG A 125 -2.73 -17.69 -0.55
C ARG A 125 -1.55 -18.66 -0.59
N SER A 126 -1.82 -19.97 -0.64
CA SER A 126 -0.81 -21.03 -0.63
C SER A 126 0.05 -21.08 -1.88
N ALA A 127 -0.44 -20.51 -3.00
CA ALA A 127 0.30 -20.42 -4.26
C ALA A 127 1.42 -19.36 -4.25
N PHE A 128 1.59 -18.61 -3.16
CA PHE A 128 2.58 -17.54 -3.05
C PHE A 128 3.39 -17.67 -1.75
N GLU A 129 4.64 -17.25 -1.78
CA GLU A 129 5.53 -17.27 -0.60
C GLU A 129 4.97 -16.39 0.53
N THR A 130 4.69 -15.11 0.24
CA THR A 130 4.09 -14.17 1.20
C THR A 130 2.83 -13.51 0.61
N PRO A 131 1.92 -12.94 1.45
CA PRO A 131 0.78 -12.19 0.94
C PRO A 131 1.21 -10.99 0.07
N GLU A 132 2.42 -10.46 0.33
CA GLU A 132 3.03 -9.39 -0.46
C GLU A 132 3.39 -9.81 -1.89
N HIS A 133 3.49 -11.12 -2.16
CA HIS A 133 3.75 -11.67 -3.49
C HIS A 133 2.47 -11.94 -4.30
N ILE A 134 1.28 -11.75 -3.72
CA ILE A 134 0.01 -11.93 -4.43
C ILE A 134 -0.11 -10.83 -5.48
N ASN A 135 0.45 -11.15 -6.65
CA ASN A 135 0.73 -10.21 -7.73
C ASN A 135 -0.49 -9.95 -8.61
N ASP A 136 -0.52 -8.78 -9.22
CA ASP A 136 -1.64 -8.26 -9.98
C ASP A 136 -1.38 -8.20 -11.49
N ASN A 137 -2.40 -8.60 -12.23
CA ASN A 137 -2.78 -7.97 -13.48
C ASN A 137 -4.23 -7.48 -13.33
N ARG A 138 -4.85 -6.88 -14.35
CA ARG A 138 -6.25 -6.38 -14.24
C ARG A 138 -7.26 -7.46 -13.80
N LYS A 139 -6.97 -8.74 -14.06
CA LYS A 139 -7.83 -9.88 -13.72
C LYS A 139 -7.39 -10.57 -12.42
N THR A 140 -6.09 -10.64 -12.12
CA THR A 140 -5.55 -11.39 -10.97
C THR A 140 -5.19 -10.53 -9.76
N ALA A 141 -5.58 -9.26 -9.75
CA ALA A 141 -5.36 -8.37 -8.62
C ALA A 141 -5.97 -8.95 -7.32
N PRO A 142 -5.37 -8.70 -6.15
CA PRO A 142 -5.86 -9.25 -4.88
C PRO A 142 -7.35 -9.02 -4.63
N SER A 143 -7.87 -7.83 -4.95
CA SER A 143 -9.30 -7.61 -4.76
C SER A 143 -10.18 -8.38 -5.74
N LYS A 144 -9.69 -8.67 -6.95
CA LYS A 144 -10.44 -9.44 -7.95
C LYS A 144 -10.54 -10.89 -7.53
N ARG A 145 -9.46 -11.45 -7.00
CA ARG A 145 -9.46 -12.76 -6.35
C ARG A 145 -10.47 -12.83 -5.20
N ILE A 146 -10.55 -11.78 -4.37
CA ILE A 146 -11.55 -11.73 -3.30
C ILE A 146 -12.97 -11.58 -3.86
N GLU A 147 -13.20 -10.71 -4.84
CA GLU A 147 -14.52 -10.49 -5.45
C GLU A 147 -15.04 -11.74 -6.18
N GLU A 148 -14.15 -12.56 -6.76
CA GLU A 148 -14.48 -13.84 -7.39
C GLU A 148 -15.02 -14.85 -6.37
N GLU A 149 -14.37 -14.97 -5.21
CA GLU A 149 -14.77 -15.92 -4.16
C GLU A 149 -15.85 -15.38 -3.22
N VAL A 150 -15.93 -14.05 -3.07
CA VAL A 150 -16.83 -13.35 -2.15
C VAL A 150 -17.65 -12.32 -2.95
N PRO A 151 -18.78 -12.73 -3.55
CA PRO A 151 -19.54 -11.89 -4.50
C PRO A 151 -20.02 -10.55 -3.95
N ARG A 152 -20.23 -10.46 -2.63
CA ARG A 152 -20.67 -9.23 -1.93
C ARG A 152 -19.52 -8.42 -1.33
N TYR A 153 -18.27 -8.72 -1.69
CA TYR A 153 -17.12 -8.02 -1.15
C TYR A 153 -17.14 -6.52 -1.47
N ARG A 154 -16.99 -5.68 -0.44
CA ARG A 154 -16.94 -4.22 -0.56
C ARG A 154 -15.64 -3.72 0.06
N LYS A 155 -14.64 -3.44 -0.78
CA LYS A 155 -13.29 -3.00 -0.38
C LYS A 155 -13.25 -2.00 0.79
N ARG A 156 -14.06 -0.94 0.70
CA ARG A 156 -14.08 0.17 1.68
C ARG A 156 -14.73 -0.20 3.01
N VAL A 157 -15.57 -1.22 3.04
CA VAL A 157 -16.31 -1.65 4.23
C VAL A 157 -15.66 -2.89 4.82
N HIS A 158 -15.51 -3.94 4.02
CA HIS A 158 -15.01 -5.24 4.47
C HIS A 158 -13.49 -5.27 4.66
N GLY A 159 -12.73 -4.51 3.87
CA GLY A 159 -11.27 -4.49 3.96
C GLY A 159 -10.76 -4.13 5.36
N PRO A 160 -11.18 -2.98 5.94
CA PRO A 160 -10.81 -2.62 7.31
C PRO A 160 -11.26 -3.64 8.35
N LEU A 161 -12.49 -4.17 8.25
CA LEU A 161 -13.03 -5.16 9.19
C LEU A 161 -12.24 -6.48 9.18
N ILE A 162 -11.84 -6.94 8.00
CA ILE A 162 -10.99 -8.13 7.87
C ILE A 162 -9.61 -7.86 8.46
N ALA A 163 -9.01 -6.70 8.17
CA ALA A 163 -7.69 -6.35 8.72
C ALA A 163 -7.72 -6.25 10.25
N GLU A 164 -8.78 -5.67 10.81
CA GLU A 164 -9.02 -5.61 12.25
C GLU A 164 -9.15 -7.01 12.85
N THR A 165 -9.90 -7.91 12.20
CA THR A 165 -10.06 -9.30 12.63
C THR A 165 -8.76 -10.10 12.54
N ALA A 166 -8.00 -9.95 11.45
CA ALA A 166 -6.72 -10.63 11.26
C ALA A 166 -5.68 -10.18 12.30
N GLY A 167 -5.74 -8.90 12.68
CA GLY A 167 -4.86 -8.30 13.67
C GLY A 167 -3.51 -7.87 13.08
N LEU A 168 -2.96 -6.80 13.66
CA LEU A 168 -1.72 -6.21 13.19
C LEU A 168 -0.53 -7.17 13.28
N GLU A 169 -0.41 -7.92 14.37
CA GLU A 169 0.70 -8.86 14.59
C GLU A 169 0.73 -9.98 13.54
N THR A 170 -0.43 -10.53 13.18
CA THR A 170 -0.55 -11.53 12.12
C THR A 170 -0.12 -10.95 10.77
N MET A 171 -0.54 -9.72 10.47
CA MET A 171 -0.14 -9.03 9.24
C MET A 171 1.37 -8.78 9.22
N ARG A 172 1.99 -8.37 10.34
CA ARG A 172 3.44 -8.16 10.46
C ARG A 172 4.24 -9.45 10.29
N ALA A 173 3.78 -10.54 10.89
CA ALA A 173 4.43 -11.84 10.79
C ALA A 173 4.42 -12.37 9.35
N ALA A 174 3.31 -12.16 8.62
CA ALA A 174 3.15 -12.64 7.25
C ALA A 174 3.74 -11.73 6.17
N CYS A 175 3.91 -10.43 6.44
CA CYS A 175 4.28 -9.41 5.45
C CYS A 175 5.59 -8.68 5.86
N PRO A 176 6.77 -9.18 5.45
CA PRO A 176 8.05 -8.65 5.90
C PRO A 176 8.31 -7.17 5.55
N ARG A 177 7.94 -6.72 4.34
CA ARG A 177 8.15 -5.30 3.97
C ARG A 177 7.24 -4.38 4.77
N PHE A 178 5.98 -4.77 4.92
CA PHE A 178 5.02 -4.05 5.76
C PHE A 178 5.48 -3.97 7.22
N SER A 179 5.98 -5.07 7.76
CA SER A 179 6.54 -5.14 9.12
C SER A 179 7.76 -4.22 9.29
N ALA A 180 8.70 -4.26 8.36
CA ALA A 180 9.89 -3.41 8.37
C ALA A 180 9.54 -1.92 8.29
N TRP A 181 8.54 -1.56 7.48
CA TRP A 181 8.05 -0.20 7.41
C TRP A 181 7.43 0.28 8.73
N LEU A 182 6.60 -0.55 9.37
CA LEU A 182 6.03 -0.21 10.67
C LEU A 182 7.11 -0.05 11.75
N ALA A 183 8.08 -0.97 11.81
CA ALA A 183 9.22 -0.87 12.72
C ALA A 183 10.01 0.44 12.49
N CYS A 184 10.18 0.86 11.23
CA CYS A 184 10.78 2.14 10.90
C CYS A 184 9.96 3.30 11.48
N LEU A 185 8.63 3.32 11.28
CA LEU A 185 7.75 4.34 11.84
C LEU A 185 7.77 4.40 13.38
N GLU A 186 7.76 3.24 14.04
CA GLU A 186 7.84 3.11 15.50
C GLU A 186 9.17 3.69 16.01
N SER A 187 10.29 3.39 15.35
CA SER A 187 11.60 3.95 15.70
C SER A 187 11.66 5.47 15.54
N MET A 188 10.90 6.03 14.59
CA MET A 188 10.84 7.47 14.36
C MET A 188 10.00 8.17 15.42
N GLN A 189 8.90 7.56 15.89
CA GLN A 189 8.09 8.10 16.96
C GLN A 189 8.91 8.33 18.25
N HIS A 190 9.76 7.36 18.61
CA HIS A 190 10.65 7.47 19.77
C HIS A 190 11.69 8.60 19.64
N ARG A 191 11.99 9.08 18.43
CA ARG A 191 12.91 10.23 18.21
C ARG A 191 12.21 11.58 18.30
N ILE A 192 10.88 11.59 18.40
CA ILE A 192 10.06 12.81 18.42
C ILE A 192 9.54 13.10 19.83
N GLU A 193 9.43 12.10 20.70
CA GLU A 193 9.15 12.32 22.12
C GLU A 193 10.45 12.72 22.85
N PRO A 194 10.42 13.76 23.70
CA PRO A 194 11.59 14.28 24.39
C PRO A 194 12.18 13.32 25.44
#